data_AF-A0A7X0ACJ0-F1
#
_entry.id   AF-A0A7X0ACJ0-F1
#
_cell.length_a   1.000
_cell.length_b   1.000
_cell.length_c   1.000
_cell.angle_alpha   90.00
_cell.angle_beta   90.00
_cell.angle_gamma   90.00
#
_symmetry.space_group_name_H-M   'P 1'
#
loop_
_entity.id
_entity.type
_entity.pdbx_description
1 polymer ?
#
loop_
_entity_poly.entity_id
_entity_poly.type
_entity_poly.pdbx_seq_one_letter_code
_entity_poly.pdbx_strand_id
1 'polypeptide(L)'
;MTMCLKSSSIFLASYLMLLSACNAGGSTSPSATADLPVPTASAGIAKAATALSAATLAQKNKMDSGSTAQSPPVAAKSLNGINKGMAYADFRKAVLAQGWQPVVDLKCKANVVGGAYKELCAKGADSCKACDELPELSACSGDAVCAMNFHHAADNQSMEVSTYGDIGDRNVHGKDSQLDVTGWTVSPGASH
;
A
#
# COMPACT_ATOMS: atom_id res chain seq x y z
N MET A 1 11.56 -51.75 28.16
CA MET A 1 11.84 -52.71 27.07
C MET A 1 11.75 -51.97 25.76
N THR A 2 12.91 -51.77 25.14
CA THR A 2 13.11 -51.27 23.78
C THR A 2 12.47 -52.23 22.78
N MET A 3 11.81 -51.72 21.73
CA MET A 3 11.86 -52.36 20.41
C MET A 3 11.49 -51.36 19.30
N CYS A 4 12.52 -50.97 18.54
CA CYS A 4 12.45 -50.45 17.18
C CYS A 4 11.86 -51.50 16.23
N LEU A 5 11.16 -51.09 15.17
CA LEU A 5 10.97 -51.92 13.98
C LEU A 5 10.91 -51.07 12.69
N LYS A 6 12.01 -51.17 11.91
CA LYS A 6 12.16 -51.28 10.44
C LYS A 6 11.25 -50.40 9.55
N SER A 7 11.74 -49.45 8.75
CA SER A 7 12.80 -49.48 7.71
C SER A 7 12.61 -50.54 6.61
N SER A 8 12.22 -50.09 5.42
CA SER A 8 12.28 -50.70 4.06
C SER A 8 11.29 -49.89 3.17
N SER A 9 11.53 -49.43 1.95
CA SER A 9 12.58 -49.54 0.93
C SER A 9 12.40 -48.33 -0.02
N ILE A 10 13.43 -47.53 -0.30
CA ILE A 10 14.17 -47.50 -1.57
C ILE A 10 13.28 -47.60 -2.83
N PHE A 11 13.06 -46.46 -3.50
CA PHE A 11 13.00 -46.40 -4.97
C PHE A 11 14.00 -45.33 -5.45
N LEU A 12 15.03 -45.81 -6.15
CA LEU A 12 15.91 -45.01 -7.00
C LEU A 12 15.17 -44.65 -8.30
N ALA A 13 15.29 -43.40 -8.74
CA ALA A 13 15.46 -42.98 -10.14
C ALA A 13 15.68 -41.46 -10.13
N SER A 14 16.92 -40.96 -10.20
CA SER A 14 17.60 -40.63 -11.47
C SER A 14 16.69 -39.96 -12.50
N TYR A 15 16.72 -38.63 -12.58
CA TYR A 15 16.63 -37.88 -13.84
C TYR A 15 17.36 -36.55 -13.63
N LEU A 16 18.63 -36.48 -14.04
CA LEU A 16 19.11 -35.92 -15.29
C LEU A 16 19.13 -34.38 -15.27
N MET A 17 20.35 -33.84 -15.20
CA MET A 17 20.66 -32.43 -15.42
C MET A 17 20.23 -31.98 -16.81
N LEU A 18 19.70 -30.76 -16.90
CA LEU A 18 19.85 -29.90 -18.08
C LEU A 18 20.30 -28.52 -17.60
N LEU A 19 21.61 -28.27 -17.71
CA LEU A 19 22.16 -26.92 -17.80
C LEU A 19 21.68 -26.33 -19.14
N SER A 20 20.97 -25.21 -19.11
CA SER A 20 20.90 -24.30 -20.25
C SER A 20 21.82 -23.12 -19.98
N ALA A 21 22.95 -23.10 -20.68
CA ALA A 21 23.77 -21.93 -20.93
C ALA A 21 23.47 -21.39 -22.34
N CYS A 22 23.94 -20.16 -22.60
CA CYS A 22 23.87 -19.37 -23.84
C CYS A 22 22.59 -18.49 -23.94
N ASN A 23 22.64 -17.22 -24.33
CA ASN A 23 23.71 -16.46 -24.97
C ASN A 23 23.44 -14.95 -24.76
N ALA A 24 24.50 -14.16 -24.69
CA ALA A 24 24.45 -12.72 -24.85
C ALA A 24 24.06 -12.37 -26.30
N GLY A 25 22.84 -11.88 -26.50
CA GLY A 25 22.37 -11.32 -27.75
C GLY A 25 22.42 -9.80 -27.71
N GLY A 26 23.49 -9.20 -28.22
CA GLY A 26 23.54 -7.78 -28.52
C GLY A 26 22.45 -7.42 -29.52
N SER A 27 21.59 -6.47 -29.16
CA SER A 27 20.61 -5.87 -30.05
C SER A 27 20.96 -4.41 -30.26
N THR A 28 21.78 -4.12 -31.27
CA THR A 28 21.83 -2.81 -31.91
C THR A 28 20.64 -2.73 -32.87
N SER A 29 19.59 -2.00 -32.49
CA SER A 29 18.58 -1.53 -33.44
C SER A 29 18.90 -0.09 -33.84
N PRO A 30 18.93 0.26 -35.15
CA PRO A 30 18.93 1.64 -35.58
C PRO A 30 17.51 2.19 -35.48
N SER A 31 17.33 3.28 -34.74
CA SER A 31 16.08 4.05 -34.78
C SER A 31 16.30 5.37 -35.46
N ALA A 32 15.44 5.57 -36.45
CA ALA A 32 15.36 6.68 -37.37
C ALA A 32 15.19 8.03 -36.66
N THR A 33 15.73 9.03 -37.34
CA THR A 33 15.45 10.45 -37.17
C THR A 33 13.94 10.72 -37.21
N ALA A 34 13.38 11.22 -36.11
CA ALA A 34 12.12 11.92 -36.09
C ALA A 34 12.36 13.30 -35.47
N ASP A 35 12.52 14.27 -36.37
CA ASP A 35 12.50 15.70 -36.16
C ASP A 35 11.20 16.09 -35.43
N LEU A 36 11.31 16.78 -34.30
CA LEU A 36 10.18 17.48 -33.69
C LEU A 36 10.55 18.96 -33.50
N PRO A 37 9.68 19.89 -33.94
CA PRO A 37 9.93 21.32 -33.89
C PRO A 37 9.86 21.90 -32.47
N VAL A 38 10.82 22.78 -32.21
CA VAL A 38 10.93 23.63 -31.01
C VAL A 38 9.84 24.71 -31.02
N PRO A 39 8.98 24.84 -29.98
CA PRO A 39 8.18 26.04 -29.81
C PRO A 39 9.07 27.21 -29.34
N THR A 40 9.29 28.15 -30.25
CA THR A 40 9.93 29.44 -29.95
C THR A 40 8.88 30.38 -29.37
N ALA A 41 9.03 30.75 -28.10
CA ALA A 41 8.26 31.84 -27.51
C ALA A 41 9.24 32.78 -26.80
N SER A 42 9.51 33.94 -27.42
CA SER A 42 10.05 35.10 -26.71
C SER A 42 9.88 36.35 -27.56
N ALA A 43 9.07 37.30 -27.09
CA ALA A 43 9.35 38.74 -27.14
C ALA A 43 8.15 39.52 -26.57
N GLY A 44 8.37 40.21 -25.45
CA GLY A 44 7.39 41.14 -24.90
C GLY A 44 7.71 41.59 -23.49
N ILE A 45 8.94 42.04 -23.21
CA ILE A 45 9.26 42.67 -21.92
C ILE A 45 9.16 44.18 -22.10
N ALA A 46 8.03 44.74 -21.67
CA ALA A 46 7.84 46.18 -21.54
C ALA A 46 8.66 46.71 -20.36
N LYS A 47 9.19 47.92 -20.56
CA LYS A 47 10.15 48.61 -19.71
C LYS A 47 9.44 49.68 -18.85
N ALA A 48 10.04 49.91 -17.67
CA ALA A 48 9.94 51.09 -16.79
C ALA A 48 8.64 51.26 -15.98
N ALA A 49 8.63 51.84 -14.79
CA ALA A 49 9.63 52.19 -13.77
C ALA A 49 8.84 52.79 -12.57
N THR A 50 9.50 52.88 -11.41
CA THR A 50 9.23 53.83 -10.30
C THR A 50 8.06 53.51 -9.37
N ALA A 51 8.35 53.17 -8.11
CA ALA A 51 8.50 54.16 -7.03
C ALA A 51 8.62 53.47 -5.66
N LEU A 52 9.57 53.95 -4.85
CA LEU A 52 9.65 53.70 -3.41
C LEU A 52 8.41 54.24 -2.69
N SER A 53 7.91 53.51 -1.69
CA SER A 53 7.42 54.11 -0.45
C SER A 53 7.54 53.15 0.71
N ALA A 54 8.36 53.54 1.67
CA ALA A 54 8.37 53.00 3.02
C ALA A 54 7.21 53.61 3.81
N ALA A 55 6.38 52.78 4.43
CA ALA A 55 5.55 53.17 5.57
C ALA A 55 5.28 51.94 6.44
N THR A 56 6.04 51.88 7.52
CA THR A 56 5.73 51.16 8.76
C THR A 56 4.29 51.37 9.17
N LEU A 57 3.57 50.31 9.55
CA LEU A 57 2.67 50.33 10.71
C LEU A 57 2.36 48.89 11.14
N ALA A 58 2.69 48.62 12.40
CA ALA A 58 2.37 47.41 13.11
C ALA A 58 0.86 47.15 13.11
N GLN A 59 0.44 45.96 12.66
CA GLN A 59 -0.85 45.40 13.05
C GLN A 59 -0.64 44.09 13.77
N LYS A 60 -0.62 44.26 15.09
CA LYS A 60 -0.92 43.29 16.13
C LYS A 60 -2.29 42.67 15.86
N ASN A 61 -2.35 41.68 14.99
CA ASN A 61 -3.52 40.82 14.88
C ASN A 61 -3.41 39.77 15.96
N LYS A 62 -4.09 40.10 17.07
CA LYS A 62 -4.53 39.22 18.13
C LYS A 62 -5.39 38.12 17.50
N MET A 63 -4.74 37.09 16.99
CA MET A 63 -5.41 35.88 16.55
C MET A 63 -5.74 35.07 17.80
N ASP A 64 -6.96 35.31 18.23
CA ASP A 64 -7.82 34.46 19.03
C ASP A 64 -7.30 33.03 19.16
N SER A 65 -6.87 32.68 20.38
CA SER A 65 -6.76 31.31 20.86
C SER A 65 -8.17 30.71 20.90
N GLY A 66 -8.72 30.41 19.73
CA GLY A 66 -9.75 29.41 19.54
C GLY A 66 -9.12 28.06 19.85
N SER A 67 -8.98 27.79 21.14
CA SER A 67 -8.73 26.48 21.72
C SER A 67 -9.83 25.56 21.19
N THR A 68 -9.58 24.91 20.06
CA THR A 68 -10.28 23.68 19.74
C THR A 68 -10.06 22.79 20.94
N ALA A 69 -11.12 22.59 21.72
CA ALA A 69 -11.14 21.57 22.74
C ALA A 69 -10.87 20.26 22.00
N GLN A 70 -9.59 19.86 21.95
CA GLN A 70 -9.20 18.50 21.67
C GLN A 70 -9.97 17.70 22.71
N SER A 71 -11.07 17.07 22.27
CA SER A 71 -11.68 16.02 23.06
C SER A 71 -10.55 15.09 23.48
N PRO A 72 -10.49 14.71 24.76
CA PRO A 72 -9.42 13.86 25.26
C PRO A 72 -9.27 12.68 24.31
N PRO A 73 -8.03 12.31 23.93
CA PRO A 73 -7.80 11.24 22.98
C PRO A 73 -8.55 10.01 23.47
N VAL A 74 -9.54 9.55 22.69
CA VAL A 74 -10.18 8.26 22.95
C VAL A 74 -9.04 7.26 22.96
N ALA A 75 -8.82 6.60 24.10
CA ALA A 75 -7.72 5.67 24.23
C ALA A 75 -7.82 4.63 23.11
N ALA A 76 -6.79 4.53 22.28
CA ALA A 76 -6.75 3.55 21.20
C ALA A 76 -6.96 2.16 21.78
N LYS A 77 -7.84 1.36 21.17
CA LYS A 77 -8.02 -0.02 21.59
C LYS A 77 -6.69 -0.76 21.49
N SER A 78 -6.30 -1.41 22.59
CA SER A 78 -5.13 -2.28 22.60
C SER A 78 -5.37 -3.45 21.67
N LEU A 79 -4.44 -3.67 20.74
CA LEU A 79 -4.44 -4.83 19.85
C LEU A 79 -3.63 -5.96 20.49
N ASN A 80 -4.30 -7.05 20.83
CA ASN A 80 -3.66 -8.21 21.46
C ASN A 80 -3.15 -9.19 20.41
N GLY A 81 -1.95 -9.75 20.63
CA GLY A 81 -1.38 -10.78 19.76
C GLY A 81 -0.96 -10.29 18.38
N ILE A 82 -0.77 -8.97 18.22
CA ILE A 82 -0.40 -8.33 16.97
C ILE A 82 1.02 -7.78 17.09
N ASN A 83 1.85 -8.02 16.08
CA ASN A 83 3.22 -7.56 16.04
C ASN A 83 3.57 -7.03 14.66
N LYS A 84 4.45 -6.03 14.59
CA LYS A 84 5.06 -5.61 13.33
C LYS A 84 5.90 -6.75 12.75
N GLY A 85 5.85 -6.92 11.42
CA GLY A 85 6.56 -7.97 10.69
C GLY A 85 5.86 -9.33 10.70
N MET A 86 4.63 -9.42 11.21
CA MET A 86 3.82 -10.63 11.03
C MET A 86 3.15 -10.63 9.65
N ALA A 87 2.86 -11.83 9.15
CA ALA A 87 2.08 -12.01 7.93
C ALA A 87 0.73 -11.29 8.04
N TYR A 88 0.33 -10.61 6.97
CA TYR A 88 -0.94 -9.90 6.95
C TYR A 88 -2.15 -10.82 7.18
N ALA A 89 -2.15 -12.05 6.67
CA ALA A 89 -3.26 -12.99 6.90
C ALA A 89 -3.44 -13.32 8.40
N ASP A 90 -2.34 -13.43 9.15
CA ASP A 90 -2.37 -13.63 10.61
C ASP A 90 -2.85 -12.37 11.34
N PHE A 91 -2.38 -11.19 10.91
CA PHE A 91 -2.84 -9.91 11.43
C PHE A 91 -4.36 -9.77 11.25
N ARG A 92 -4.83 -10.00 10.02
CA ARG A 92 -6.24 -9.89 9.65
C ARG A 92 -7.10 -10.80 10.53
N LYS A 93 -6.70 -12.06 10.67
CA LYS A 93 -7.39 -13.01 11.56
C LYS A 93 -7.46 -12.49 13.00
N ALA A 94 -6.36 -11.95 13.53
CA ALA A 94 -6.30 -11.44 14.89
C ALA A 94 -7.19 -10.20 15.11
N VAL A 95 -7.22 -9.25 14.18
CA VAL A 95 -8.07 -8.04 14.33
C VAL A 95 -9.56 -8.36 14.19
N LEU A 96 -9.92 -9.24 13.25
CA LEU A 96 -11.31 -9.67 13.07
C LEU A 96 -11.83 -10.39 14.32
N ALA A 97 -10.99 -11.24 14.96
CA ALA A 97 -11.33 -11.90 16.21
C ALA A 97 -11.52 -10.91 17.40
N GLN A 98 -10.98 -9.70 17.28
CA GLN A 98 -11.10 -8.63 18.28
C GLN A 98 -12.25 -7.66 17.99
N GLY A 99 -13.09 -7.96 16.99
CA GLY A 99 -14.28 -7.18 16.65
C GLY A 99 -14.05 -6.04 15.67
N TRP A 100 -12.85 -5.92 15.10
CA TRP A 100 -12.62 -5.02 13.96
C TRP A 100 -13.32 -5.56 12.72
N GLN A 101 -13.83 -4.65 11.90
CA GLN A 101 -14.55 -4.95 10.68
C GLN A 101 -13.83 -4.30 9.49
N PRO A 102 -13.69 -4.99 8.35
CA PRO A 102 -13.07 -4.40 7.18
C PRO A 102 -13.95 -3.28 6.62
N VAL A 103 -13.33 -2.20 6.17
CA VAL A 103 -14.02 -1.07 5.52
C VAL A 103 -13.91 -1.22 4.02
N VAL A 104 -15.04 -1.43 3.35
CA VAL A 104 -15.10 -1.57 1.88
C VAL A 104 -14.66 -0.29 1.19
N ASP A 105 -13.59 -0.34 0.40
CA ASP A 105 -13.19 0.75 -0.50
C ASP A 105 -13.67 0.52 -1.94
N LEU A 106 -14.71 1.26 -2.35
CA LEU A 106 -15.25 1.21 -3.71
C LEU A 106 -14.27 1.68 -4.79
N LYS A 107 -13.18 2.35 -4.41
CA LYS A 107 -12.11 2.81 -5.31
C LYS A 107 -10.91 1.88 -5.32
N CYS A 108 -10.91 0.78 -4.56
CA CYS A 108 -9.77 -0.15 -4.49
C CYS A 108 -9.21 -0.50 -5.88
N LYS A 109 -10.06 -0.94 -6.82
CA LYS A 109 -9.61 -1.34 -8.17
C LYS A 109 -8.94 -0.19 -8.92
N ALA A 110 -9.47 1.03 -8.80
CA ALA A 110 -8.84 2.20 -9.41
C ALA A 110 -7.50 2.55 -8.74
N ASN A 111 -7.40 2.39 -7.43
CA ASN A 111 -6.21 2.74 -6.64
C ASN A 111 -5.09 1.68 -6.74
N VAL A 112 -5.44 0.41 -6.85
CA VAL A 112 -4.50 -0.74 -6.88
C VAL A 112 -4.08 -1.09 -8.31
N VAL A 113 -5.02 -1.07 -9.26
CA VAL A 113 -4.76 -1.47 -10.65
C VAL A 113 -4.43 -0.26 -11.53
N GLY A 114 -4.86 0.95 -11.13
CA GLY A 114 -4.63 2.19 -11.85
C GLY A 114 -5.73 2.55 -12.86
N GLY A 115 -5.43 3.52 -13.74
CA GLY A 115 -6.42 4.11 -14.65
C GLY A 115 -7.09 3.14 -15.63
N ALA A 116 -6.44 2.01 -15.95
CA ALA A 116 -6.94 0.97 -16.86
C ALA A 116 -7.60 -0.21 -16.12
N TYR A 117 -8.07 -0.01 -14.88
CA TYR A 117 -8.60 -1.10 -14.07
C TYR A 117 -9.79 -1.81 -14.72
N LYS A 118 -10.63 -1.11 -15.48
CA LYS A 118 -11.82 -1.73 -16.11
C LYS A 118 -11.41 -2.81 -17.10
N GLU A 119 -10.46 -2.51 -17.97
CA GLU A 119 -9.97 -3.42 -19.01
C GLU A 119 -9.16 -4.56 -18.40
N LEU A 120 -8.33 -4.27 -17.40
CA LEU A 120 -7.48 -5.26 -16.74
C LEU A 120 -8.28 -6.20 -15.85
N CYS A 121 -9.27 -5.69 -15.12
CA CYS A 121 -10.17 -6.53 -14.31
C CYS A 121 -11.09 -7.38 -15.16
N ALA A 122 -11.57 -6.90 -16.30
CA ALA A 122 -12.32 -7.71 -17.26
C ALA A 122 -11.50 -8.91 -17.80
N LYS A 123 -10.16 -8.80 -17.79
CA LYS A 123 -9.22 -9.87 -18.17
C LYS A 123 -8.80 -10.76 -17.00
N GLY A 124 -9.31 -10.50 -15.79
CA GLY A 124 -9.03 -11.32 -14.61
C GLY A 124 -7.66 -11.08 -13.97
N ALA A 125 -7.10 -9.88 -14.08
CA ALA A 125 -5.86 -9.51 -13.38
C ALA A 125 -5.96 -9.80 -11.87
N ASP A 126 -4.90 -10.38 -11.28
CA ASP A 126 -4.92 -10.80 -9.87
C ASP A 126 -5.10 -9.63 -8.90
N SER A 127 -4.53 -8.47 -9.25
CA SER A 127 -4.70 -7.22 -8.50
C SER A 127 -6.18 -6.79 -8.35
N CYS A 128 -7.04 -7.19 -9.27
CA CYS A 128 -8.49 -6.96 -9.15
C CYS A 128 -9.13 -7.93 -8.16
N LYS A 129 -8.68 -9.19 -8.12
CA LYS A 129 -9.16 -10.19 -7.16
C LYS A 129 -8.75 -9.82 -5.74
N ALA A 130 -7.56 -9.25 -5.56
CA ALA A 130 -7.14 -8.72 -4.27
C ALA A 130 -8.17 -7.74 -3.68
N CYS A 131 -8.70 -6.82 -4.49
CA CYS A 131 -9.77 -5.90 -4.09
C CYS A 131 -11.12 -6.59 -3.79
N ASP A 132 -11.41 -7.72 -4.44
CA ASP A 132 -12.66 -8.46 -4.21
C ASP A 132 -12.57 -9.33 -2.94
N GLU A 133 -11.38 -9.81 -2.60
CA GLU A 133 -11.13 -10.70 -1.44
C GLU A 133 -10.77 -9.93 -0.15
N LEU A 134 -10.18 -8.74 -0.30
CA LEU A 134 -9.82 -7.84 0.79
C LEU A 134 -10.67 -6.57 0.73
N PRO A 135 -11.91 -6.59 1.27
CA PRO A 135 -12.74 -5.38 1.33
C PRO A 135 -12.02 -4.21 2.00
N GLU A 136 -11.15 -4.47 2.99
CA GLU A 136 -10.35 -3.46 3.67
C GLU A 136 -9.25 -2.81 2.82
N LEU A 137 -8.87 -3.40 1.67
CA LEU A 137 -7.79 -2.89 0.84
C LEU A 137 -8.22 -1.59 0.17
N SER A 138 -7.49 -0.50 0.45
CA SER A 138 -7.79 0.82 -0.12
C SER A 138 -6.85 1.20 -1.26
N ALA A 139 -5.57 0.88 -1.13
CA ALA A 139 -4.54 1.15 -2.13
C ALA A 139 -3.34 0.21 -1.99
N CYS A 140 -2.65 -0.04 -3.10
CA CYS A 140 -1.32 -0.63 -3.13
C CYS A 140 -0.47 0.16 -4.13
N SER A 141 0.70 0.62 -3.71
CA SER A 141 1.65 1.31 -4.59
C SER A 141 2.46 0.32 -5.42
N GLY A 142 3.09 0.82 -6.49
CA GLY A 142 4.06 0.05 -7.27
C GLY A 142 5.33 -0.33 -6.47
N ASP A 143 5.54 0.30 -5.32
CA ASP A 143 6.64 0.00 -4.39
C ASP A 143 6.24 -1.05 -3.34
N ALA A 144 5.19 -1.83 -3.62
CA ALA A 144 4.70 -2.92 -2.77
C ALA A 144 4.21 -2.50 -1.38
N VAL A 145 3.82 -1.22 -1.18
CA VAL A 145 3.20 -0.75 0.06
C VAL A 145 1.68 -0.75 -0.13
N CYS A 146 0.95 -1.42 0.75
CA CYS A 146 -0.51 -1.37 0.74
C CYS A 146 -1.08 -0.76 2.02
N ALA A 147 -2.24 -0.11 1.86
CA ALA A 147 -3.02 0.46 2.95
C ALA A 147 -4.34 -0.32 3.12
N MET A 148 -4.66 -0.67 4.36
CA MET A 148 -5.85 -1.44 4.72
C MET A 148 -6.63 -0.71 5.81
N ASN A 149 -7.95 -0.68 5.70
CA ASN A 149 -8.83 0.07 6.58
C ASN A 149 -9.79 -0.83 7.34
N PHE A 150 -9.80 -0.68 8.66
CA PHE A 150 -10.73 -1.35 9.56
C PHE A 150 -11.49 -0.34 10.42
N HIS A 151 -12.69 -0.73 10.85
CA HIS A 151 -13.52 0.02 11.76
C HIS A 151 -13.94 -0.86 12.94
N HIS A 152 -13.95 -0.30 14.14
CA HIS A 152 -14.43 -0.94 15.34
C HIS A 152 -15.67 -0.20 15.85
N ALA A 153 -16.85 -0.74 15.50
CA ALA A 153 -18.13 -0.07 15.73
C ALA A 153 -18.46 0.21 17.20
N ALA A 154 -18.12 -0.71 18.10
CA ALA A 154 -18.47 -0.55 19.52
C ALA A 154 -17.69 0.58 20.21
N ASP A 155 -16.50 0.91 19.71
CA ASP A 155 -15.66 1.97 20.28
C ASP A 155 -15.62 3.22 19.38
N ASN A 156 -16.34 3.19 18.24
CA ASN A 156 -16.27 4.19 17.17
C ASN A 156 -14.82 4.58 16.85
N GLN A 157 -14.02 3.59 16.41
CA GLN A 157 -12.61 3.78 16.07
C GLN A 157 -12.32 3.29 14.66
N SER A 158 -11.39 3.95 13.99
CA SER A 158 -10.84 3.55 12.70
C SER A 158 -9.39 3.12 12.87
N MET A 159 -8.96 2.14 12.07
CA MET A 159 -7.59 1.69 12.02
C MET A 159 -7.12 1.63 10.57
N GLU A 160 -6.06 2.37 10.29
CA GLU A 160 -5.32 2.26 9.03
C GLU A 160 -4.07 1.41 9.28
N VAL A 161 -3.88 0.41 8.44
CA VAL A 161 -2.78 -0.56 8.53
C VAL A 161 -1.94 -0.42 7.28
N SER A 162 -0.62 -0.35 7.45
CA SER A 162 0.32 -0.38 6.34
C SER A 162 0.98 -1.75 6.26
N THR A 163 1.12 -2.27 5.05
CA THR A 163 1.87 -3.50 4.75
C THR A 163 2.99 -3.22 3.76
N TYR A 164 3.91 -4.16 3.64
CA TYR A 164 4.94 -4.16 2.61
C TYR A 164 5.12 -5.57 2.05
N GLY A 165 5.24 -5.67 0.72
CA GLY A 165 5.54 -6.91 0.01
C GLY A 165 4.43 -7.37 -0.94
N ASP A 166 4.40 -8.66 -1.27
CA ASP A 166 3.56 -9.16 -2.37
C ASP A 166 2.09 -9.35 -1.95
N ILE A 167 1.20 -8.55 -2.53
CA ILE A 167 -0.25 -8.65 -2.29
C ILE A 167 -0.86 -9.99 -2.76
N GLY A 168 -0.15 -10.75 -3.61
CA GLY A 168 -0.48 -12.14 -3.93
C GLY A 168 -0.55 -13.04 -2.69
N ASP A 169 0.27 -12.74 -1.67
CA ASP A 169 0.37 -13.50 -0.43
C ASP A 169 -0.65 -13.06 0.64
N ARG A 170 -1.66 -12.27 0.27
CA ARG A 170 -2.75 -11.79 1.15
C ARG A 170 -3.41 -12.85 2.05
N ASN A 171 -3.40 -14.11 1.61
CA ASN A 171 -3.99 -15.25 2.34
C ASN A 171 -2.93 -16.24 2.86
N VAL A 172 -1.63 -15.94 2.68
CA VAL A 172 -0.52 -16.77 3.16
C VAL A 172 -0.20 -16.41 4.61
N HIS A 173 -0.01 -17.44 5.44
CA HIS A 173 0.19 -17.30 6.88
C HIS A 173 1.64 -17.57 7.28
N GLY A 174 2.04 -17.05 8.44
CA GLY A 174 3.34 -17.30 9.05
C GLY A 174 4.51 -16.84 8.17
N LYS A 175 5.65 -17.50 8.37
CA LYS A 175 6.93 -17.13 7.76
C LYS A 175 7.02 -17.31 6.23
N ASP A 176 6.03 -17.96 5.63
CA ASP A 176 6.02 -18.24 4.20
C ASP A 176 5.35 -17.09 3.42
N SER A 177 4.69 -16.16 4.11
CA SER A 177 4.12 -14.95 3.53
C SER A 177 5.21 -13.93 3.18
N GLN A 178 5.09 -13.32 2.01
CA GLN A 178 5.85 -12.16 1.61
C GLN A 178 5.12 -10.84 1.85
N LEU A 179 3.92 -10.85 2.42
CA LEU A 179 3.15 -9.66 2.78
C LEU A 179 3.17 -9.43 4.29
N ASP A 180 3.98 -8.48 4.73
CA ASP A 180 4.18 -8.19 6.15
C ASP A 180 3.50 -6.91 6.59
N VAL A 181 2.98 -6.90 7.82
CA VAL A 181 2.47 -5.68 8.44
C VAL A 181 3.62 -4.81 8.91
N THR A 182 3.67 -3.56 8.44
CA THR A 182 4.74 -2.61 8.79
C THR A 182 4.34 -1.59 9.84
N GLY A 183 3.04 -1.42 10.09
CA GLY A 183 2.52 -0.56 11.15
C GLY A 183 1.01 -0.36 11.06
N TRP A 184 0.46 0.33 12.04
CA TRP A 184 -0.94 0.74 12.05
C TRP A 184 -1.12 2.01 12.89
N THR A 185 -2.18 2.76 12.60
CA THR A 185 -2.63 3.91 13.40
C THR A 185 -4.10 3.72 13.73
N VAL A 186 -4.45 3.93 15.00
CA VAL A 186 -5.85 3.95 15.46
C VAL A 186 -6.26 5.40 15.73
N SER A 187 -7.40 5.80 15.18
CA SER A 187 -7.99 7.11 15.37
C SER A 187 -9.47 6.98 15.76
N PRO A 188 -10.06 8.01 16.38
CA PRO A 188 -11.52 8.07 16.50
C PRO A 188 -12.17 7.94 15.11
N GLY A 189 -13.23 7.16 15.03
CA GLY A 189 -14.04 7.02 13.82
C GLY A 189 -14.65 8.37 13.46
N ALA A 190 -14.73 8.66 12.15
CA ALA A 190 -15.39 9.87 11.69
C ALA A 190 -16.86 9.83 12.09
N SER A 191 -17.28 10.77 12.94
CA SER A 191 -18.68 10.96 13.29
C SER A 191 -19.44 11.29 12.01
N HIS A 192 -20.39 10.43 11.63
CA HIS A 192 -21.35 10.69 10.56
C HIS A 192 -22.63 11.31 11.12
#